data_AF-A0A7C4YQC2-F1
#
_entry.id   AF-A0A7C4YQC2-F1
#
_cell.length_a   1.000
_cell.length_b   1.000
_cell.length_c   1.000
_cell.angle_alpha   90.00
_cell.angle_beta   90.00
_cell.angle_gamma   90.00
#
_symmetry.space_group_name_H-M   'P 1'
#
loop_
_entity.id
_entity.type
_entity.pdbx_description
1 polymer ?
#
loop_
_entity_poly.entity_id
_entity_poly.type
_entity_poly.pdbx_seq_one_letter_code
_entity_poly.pdbx_strand_id
1 'polypeptide(L)'
;MQKEQLLFDFIEWIFLWILFWGIFKLFLLKHIDYIKRYMLTALYFLGVTIIVAFIFKNDLSEIISKFSATPFIVLGIVIIFHIFLYHYFPKYIKEPKEYLEKFPERQYLLLSFKRLFSKSLDILAQQIFIVLLAIFLQGAGLNLIQTILIFSAFFGIAHVPLIFIENSWPSWYFTFSAMLSAVLFPVLIIEIPYGFIYSYIVHWLFYTITAVGFWIVYDNKS
;
A
#
# COMPACT_ATOMS: atom_id res chain seq x y z
N MET A 1 -18.89 -0.62 -19.76
CA MET A 1 -18.66 0.83 -19.67
C MET A 1 -18.45 1.40 -21.07
N GLN A 2 -19.00 2.57 -21.39
CA GLN A 2 -18.66 3.24 -22.65
C GLN A 2 -17.19 3.70 -22.60
N LYS A 3 -16.45 3.59 -23.71
CA LYS A 3 -15.00 3.92 -23.75
C LYS A 3 -14.69 5.34 -23.28
N GLU A 4 -15.58 6.28 -23.58
CA GLU A 4 -15.45 7.69 -23.17
C GLU A 4 -15.55 7.84 -21.65
N GLN A 5 -16.52 7.16 -21.03
CA GLN A 5 -16.67 7.15 -19.57
C GLN A 5 -15.44 6.58 -18.88
N LEU A 6 -14.92 5.44 -19.39
CA LEU A 6 -13.72 4.81 -18.84
C LEU A 6 -12.49 5.74 -18.90
N LEU A 7 -12.32 6.48 -20.00
CA LEU A 7 -11.23 7.44 -20.12
C LEU A 7 -11.38 8.57 -19.09
N PHE A 8 -12.60 9.07 -18.90
CA PHE A 8 -12.89 10.11 -17.91
C PHE A 8 -12.58 9.61 -16.48
N ASP A 9 -13.07 8.42 -16.12
CA ASP A 9 -12.85 7.81 -14.80
C ASP A 9 -11.36 7.58 -14.52
N PHE A 10 -10.60 7.17 -15.54
CA PHE A 10 -9.16 6.99 -15.44
C PHE A 10 -8.42 8.33 -15.23
N ILE A 11 -8.82 9.40 -15.92
CA ILE A 11 -8.25 10.74 -15.71
C ILE A 11 -8.57 11.25 -14.30
N GLU A 12 -9.82 11.08 -13.85
CA GLU A 12 -10.24 11.44 -12.49
C GLU A 12 -9.44 10.66 -11.44
N TRP A 13 -9.21 9.37 -11.67
CA TRP A 13 -8.37 8.53 -10.81
C TRP A 13 -6.93 9.05 -10.71
N ILE A 14 -6.29 9.40 -11.84
CA ILE A 14 -4.94 9.98 -11.85
C ILE A 14 -4.94 11.29 -11.06
N PHE A 15 -5.92 12.16 -11.32
CA PHE A 15 -6.01 13.46 -10.66
C PHE A 15 -6.16 13.31 -9.14
N LEU A 16 -7.07 12.46 -8.67
CA LEU A 16 -7.27 12.18 -7.25
C LEU A 16 -6.03 11.57 -6.60
N TRP A 17 -5.37 10.62 -7.28
CA TRP A 17 -4.13 10.04 -6.80
C TRP A 17 -3.05 11.11 -6.60
N ILE A 18 -2.79 11.95 -7.60
CA ILE A 18 -1.82 13.05 -7.51
C ILE A 18 -2.22 14.04 -6.40
N LEU A 19 -3.49 14.41 -6.33
CA LEU A 19 -4.01 15.38 -5.36
C LEU A 19 -3.78 14.90 -3.93
N PHE A 20 -4.20 13.68 -3.59
CA PHE A 20 -4.09 13.17 -2.23
C PHE A 20 -2.63 12.90 -1.82
N TRP A 21 -1.79 12.39 -2.72
CA TRP A 21 -0.36 12.26 -2.41
C TRP A 21 0.33 13.62 -2.29
N GLY A 22 -0.08 14.61 -3.10
CA GLY A 22 0.38 15.99 -2.99
C GLY A 22 0.02 16.63 -1.65
N ILE A 23 -1.23 16.50 -1.21
CA ILE A 23 -1.69 16.98 0.11
C ILE A 23 -0.92 16.28 1.23
N PHE A 24 -0.73 14.97 1.14
CA PHE A 24 0.02 14.24 2.16
C PHE A 24 1.49 14.66 2.21
N LYS A 25 2.10 15.00 1.06
CA LYS A 25 3.44 15.60 1.05
C LYS A 25 3.48 16.92 1.83
N LEU A 26 2.45 17.76 1.74
CA LEU A 26 2.35 18.98 2.56
C LEU A 26 2.21 18.66 4.07
N PHE A 27 1.56 17.55 4.42
CA PHE A 27 1.48 17.07 5.80
C PHE A 27 2.86 16.68 6.33
N LEU A 28 3.64 15.93 5.53
CA LEU A 28 5.01 15.57 5.88
C LEU A 28 5.90 16.80 6.10
N LEU A 29 5.76 17.84 5.27
CA LEU A 29 6.47 19.11 5.44
C LEU A 29 6.12 19.83 6.76
N LYS A 30 4.94 19.56 7.33
CA LYS A 30 4.50 20.07 8.64
C LYS A 30 4.77 19.09 9.80
N HIS A 31 5.62 18.09 9.59
CA HIS A 31 5.92 17.02 10.55
C HIS A 31 4.69 16.21 11.00
N ILE A 32 3.67 16.11 10.14
CA ILE A 32 2.53 15.22 10.31
C ILE A 32 2.89 13.92 9.57
N ASP A 33 3.47 12.97 10.30
CA ASP A 33 3.98 11.71 9.75
C ASP A 33 3.26 10.48 10.32
N TYR A 34 3.73 9.29 9.97
CA TYR A 34 3.11 8.02 10.38
C TYR A 34 3.28 7.69 11.86
N ILE A 35 4.15 8.41 12.59
CA ILE A 35 4.54 8.09 13.97
C ILE A 35 4.12 9.19 14.94
N LYS A 36 4.59 10.43 14.70
CA LYS A 36 4.40 11.60 15.57
C LYS A 36 2.94 12.00 15.67
N ARG A 37 2.24 12.03 14.53
CA ARG A 37 0.81 12.38 14.45
C ARG A 37 -0.01 11.27 13.79
N TYR A 38 0.28 10.03 14.17
CA TYR A 38 -0.27 8.83 13.56
C TYR A 38 -1.81 8.81 13.47
N MET A 39 -2.52 9.36 14.45
CA MET A 39 -3.99 9.46 14.42
C MET A 39 -4.49 10.40 13.32
N LEU A 40 -3.84 11.56 13.14
CA LEU A 40 -4.23 12.52 12.10
C LEU A 40 -3.93 11.94 10.71
N THR A 41 -2.78 11.27 10.56
CA THR A 41 -2.42 10.54 9.35
C THR A 41 -3.42 9.43 9.03
N ALA A 42 -3.84 8.65 10.04
CA ALA A 42 -4.84 7.60 9.88
C ALA A 42 -6.20 8.16 9.44
N LEU A 43 -6.67 9.23 10.09
CA LEU A 43 -7.94 9.89 9.75
C LEU A 43 -7.90 10.48 8.33
N TYR A 44 -6.76 11.05 7.93
CA TYR A 44 -6.55 11.54 6.58
C TYR A 44 -6.76 10.43 5.54
N PHE A 45 -6.04 9.31 5.67
CA PHE A 45 -6.14 8.22 4.70
C PHE A 45 -7.49 7.49 4.76
N LEU A 46 -8.13 7.42 5.93
CA LEU A 46 -9.51 6.95 6.02
C LEU A 46 -10.46 7.88 5.25
N GLY A 47 -10.31 9.20 5.38
CA GLY A 47 -11.06 10.18 4.61
C GLY A 47 -10.85 10.02 3.11
N VAL A 48 -9.60 9.86 2.67
CA VAL A 48 -9.26 9.56 1.26
C VAL A 48 -9.97 8.30 0.78
N THR A 49 -9.90 7.22 1.57
CA THR A 49 -10.57 5.95 1.26
C THR A 49 -12.07 6.15 1.03
N ILE A 50 -12.74 6.86 1.95
CA ILE A 50 -14.19 7.12 1.87
C ILE A 50 -14.53 7.97 0.65
N ILE A 51 -13.78 9.05 0.39
CA ILE A 51 -14.03 9.95 -0.75
C ILE A 51 -13.88 9.20 -2.07
N VAL A 52 -12.76 8.48 -2.25
CA VAL A 52 -12.49 7.74 -3.49
C VAL A 52 -13.52 6.62 -3.68
N ALA A 53 -13.85 5.90 -2.60
CA ALA A 53 -14.86 4.85 -2.68
C ALA A 53 -16.26 5.39 -3.00
N PHE A 54 -16.58 6.62 -2.58
CA PHE A 54 -17.84 7.27 -2.90
C PHE A 54 -17.91 7.72 -4.37
N ILE A 55 -16.83 8.32 -4.88
CA ILE A 55 -16.74 8.77 -6.29
C ILE A 55 -16.88 7.57 -7.23
N PHE A 56 -16.10 6.50 -7.00
CA PHE A 56 -16.09 5.29 -7.83
C PHE A 56 -16.98 4.17 -7.27
N LYS A 57 -18.07 4.53 -6.59
CA LYS A 57 -18.94 3.54 -5.92
C LYS A 57 -19.53 2.52 -6.89
N ASN A 58 -19.79 2.93 -8.14
CA ASN A 58 -20.40 2.07 -9.14
C ASN A 58 -19.40 0.98 -9.56
N ASP A 59 -18.15 1.36 -9.85
CA ASP A 59 -17.06 0.44 -10.20
C ASP A 59 -16.74 -0.52 -9.05
N LEU A 60 -16.71 -0.01 -7.81
CA LEU A 60 -16.43 -0.83 -6.64
C LEU A 60 -17.58 -1.76 -6.25
N SER A 61 -18.83 -1.36 -6.51
CA SER A 61 -20.01 -2.15 -6.12
C SER A 61 -20.05 -3.52 -6.79
N GLU A 62 -19.56 -3.62 -8.02
CA GLU A 62 -19.51 -4.89 -8.76
C GLU A 62 -18.62 -5.92 -8.04
N ILE A 63 -17.46 -5.48 -7.55
CA ILE A 63 -16.51 -6.32 -6.82
C ILE A 63 -17.04 -6.70 -5.43
N ILE A 64 -17.77 -5.79 -4.78
CA ILE A 64 -18.26 -5.97 -3.40
C ILE A 64 -19.57 -6.78 -3.36
N SER A 65 -20.32 -6.86 -4.47
CA SER A 65 -21.68 -7.41 -4.54
C SER A 65 -21.82 -8.88 -4.12
N LYS A 66 -20.74 -9.66 -4.15
CA LYS A 66 -20.72 -11.07 -3.72
C LYS A 66 -20.12 -11.11 -2.34
N PHE A 67 -20.89 -11.46 -1.31
CA PHE A 67 -20.41 -11.55 0.07
C PHE A 67 -19.97 -12.98 0.43
N SER A 68 -18.80 -13.10 1.05
CA SER A 68 -18.32 -14.32 1.70
C SER A 68 -17.50 -13.94 2.92
N ALA A 69 -17.69 -14.66 4.02
CA ALA A 69 -16.95 -14.41 5.26
C ALA A 69 -15.50 -14.90 5.20
N THR A 70 -15.19 -15.90 4.36
CA THR A 70 -13.88 -16.58 4.35
C THR A 70 -12.69 -15.63 4.17
N PRO A 71 -12.67 -14.72 3.18
CA PRO A 71 -11.54 -13.80 3.02
C PRO A 71 -11.34 -12.86 4.21
N PHE A 72 -12.43 -12.45 4.88
CA PHE A 72 -12.37 -11.60 6.06
C PHE A 72 -11.84 -12.34 7.29
N ILE A 73 -12.12 -13.65 7.42
CA ILE A 73 -11.52 -14.49 8.45
C ILE A 73 -10.01 -14.57 8.24
N VAL A 74 -9.56 -14.80 7.01
CA VAL A 74 -8.13 -14.83 6.66
C VAL A 74 -7.49 -13.46 6.96
N LEU A 75 -8.13 -12.36 6.57
CA LEU A 75 -7.67 -11.01 6.90
C LEU A 75 -7.54 -10.80 8.41
N GLY A 76 -8.52 -11.26 9.20
CA GLY A 76 -8.49 -11.18 10.66
C GLY A 76 -7.30 -11.93 11.26
N ILE A 77 -7.02 -13.15 10.78
CA ILE A 77 -5.84 -13.93 11.20
C ILE A 77 -4.55 -13.18 10.86
N VAL A 78 -4.44 -12.62 9.66
CA VAL A 78 -3.27 -11.84 9.23
C VAL A 78 -3.10 -10.59 10.09
N ILE A 79 -4.17 -9.87 10.43
CA ILE A 79 -4.09 -8.70 11.32
C ILE A 79 -3.59 -9.09 12.70
N ILE A 80 -4.10 -10.18 13.27
CA ILE A 80 -3.63 -10.70 14.57
C ILE A 80 -2.15 -11.05 14.51
N PHE A 81 -1.72 -11.73 13.44
CA PHE A 81 -0.31 -12.06 13.22
C PHE A 81 0.56 -10.80 13.13
N HIS A 82 0.11 -9.76 12.44
CA HIS A 82 0.82 -8.48 12.37
C HIS A 82 0.92 -7.78 13.73
N ILE A 83 -0.16 -7.74 14.50
CA ILE A 83 -0.16 -7.18 15.86
C ILE A 83 0.84 -7.94 16.73
N PHE A 84 0.83 -9.27 16.65
CA PHE A 84 1.77 -10.13 17.37
C PHE A 84 3.22 -9.78 16.97
N LEU A 85 3.54 -9.74 15.68
CA LEU A 85 4.88 -9.38 15.20
C LEU A 85 5.31 -8.00 15.69
N TYR A 86 4.50 -6.96 15.50
CA TYR A 86 4.85 -5.60 15.89
C TYR A 86 4.96 -5.42 17.41
N HIS A 87 4.34 -6.28 18.21
CA HIS A 87 4.44 -6.25 19.66
C HIS A 87 5.64 -7.04 20.20
N TYR A 88 5.88 -8.24 19.68
CA TYR A 88 6.86 -9.17 20.25
C TYR A 88 8.22 -9.08 19.56
N PHE A 89 8.28 -8.83 18.25
CA PHE A 89 9.53 -8.81 17.50
C PHE A 89 10.55 -7.79 18.05
N PRO A 90 10.17 -6.54 18.38
CA PRO A 90 11.12 -5.57 18.96
C PRO A 90 11.63 -5.94 20.36
N LYS A 91 11.05 -6.94 21.03
CA LYS A 91 11.53 -7.43 22.33
C LYS A 91 12.68 -8.43 22.20
N TYR A 92 12.80 -9.08 21.04
CA TYR A 92 13.77 -10.16 20.81
C TYR A 92 14.88 -9.77 19.84
N ILE A 93 14.64 -8.77 18.98
CA ILE A 93 15.62 -8.29 17.99
C ILE A 93 15.96 -6.84 18.29
N LYS A 94 17.25 -6.50 18.26
CA LYS A 94 17.73 -5.15 18.55
C LYS A 94 17.19 -4.19 17.51
N GLU A 95 16.52 -3.14 17.97
CA GLU A 95 16.07 -2.07 17.10
C GLU A 95 17.28 -1.39 16.43
N PRO A 96 17.24 -1.14 15.10
CA PRO A 96 18.31 -0.46 14.37
C PRO A 96 18.33 1.05 14.65
N LYS A 97 18.46 1.45 15.93
CA LYS A 97 18.29 2.82 16.42
C LYS A 97 19.24 3.81 15.74
N GLU A 98 20.54 3.50 15.70
CA GLU A 98 21.54 4.37 15.09
C GLU A 98 21.20 4.70 13.62
N TYR A 99 20.71 3.69 12.88
CA TYR A 99 20.28 3.88 11.50
C TYR A 99 19.03 4.74 11.40
N LEU A 100 18.01 4.48 12.23
CA LEU A 100 16.75 5.23 12.21
C LEU A 100 16.91 6.67 12.72
N GLU A 101 17.84 6.92 13.63
CA GLU A 101 18.22 8.27 14.08
C GLU A 101 18.96 9.04 12.98
N LYS A 102 19.82 8.37 12.22
CA LYS A 102 20.53 8.96 11.07
C LYS A 102 19.60 9.24 9.89
N PHE A 103 18.56 8.43 9.70
CA PHE A 103 17.62 8.49 8.57
C PHE A 103 16.15 8.50 9.06
N PRO A 104 15.72 9.59 9.74
CA PRO A 104 14.42 9.66 10.40
C PRO A 104 13.22 9.62 9.43
N GLU A 105 13.44 9.84 8.13
CA GLU A 105 12.47 9.70 7.05
C GLU A 105 12.14 8.24 6.73
N ARG A 106 13.02 7.29 7.09
CA ARG A 106 12.87 5.85 6.80
C ARG A 106 11.95 5.15 7.79
N GLN A 107 10.88 5.84 8.18
CA GLN A 107 9.87 5.34 9.11
C GLN A 107 9.22 4.04 8.60
N TYR A 108 9.24 3.79 7.28
CA TYR A 108 8.72 2.55 6.69
C TYR A 108 9.45 1.26 7.16
N LEU A 109 10.60 1.38 7.83
CA LEU A 109 11.31 0.25 8.42
C LEU A 109 10.99 0.06 9.92
N LEU A 110 10.28 0.99 10.55
CA LEU A 110 10.02 0.94 11.99
C LEU A 110 8.90 -0.05 12.33
N LEU A 111 9.16 -0.96 13.28
CA LEU A 111 8.16 -1.86 13.85
C LEU A 111 7.55 -1.24 15.11
N SER A 112 6.62 -0.29 14.93
CA SER A 112 5.88 0.34 16.04
C SER A 112 4.37 0.27 15.84
N PHE A 113 3.62 0.17 16.94
CA PHE A 113 2.15 0.14 16.87
C PHE A 113 1.55 1.41 16.25
N LYS A 114 2.13 2.57 16.54
CA LYS A 114 1.69 3.85 15.95
C LYS A 114 1.77 3.82 14.43
N ARG A 115 2.89 3.29 13.92
CA ARG A 115 3.05 3.07 12.48
C ARG A 115 2.08 2.05 11.95
N LEU A 116 1.97 0.90 12.62
CA LEU A 116 1.09 -0.19 12.21
C LEU A 116 -0.31 0.37 11.93
N PHE A 117 -0.85 1.10 12.91
CA PHE A 117 -2.17 1.70 12.80
C PHE A 117 -2.27 2.69 11.65
N SER A 118 -1.46 3.76 11.62
CA SER A 118 -1.57 4.78 10.57
C SER A 118 -1.31 4.22 9.17
N LYS A 119 -0.36 3.29 9.05
CA LYS A 119 -0.01 2.64 7.79
C LYS A 119 -1.10 1.68 7.32
N SER A 120 -1.87 1.07 8.24
CA SER A 120 -3.03 0.24 7.88
C SER A 120 -4.03 1.01 7.03
N LEU A 121 -4.33 2.26 7.43
CA LEU A 121 -5.29 3.13 6.74
C LEU A 121 -4.71 3.69 5.44
N ASP A 122 -3.42 4.01 5.42
CA ASP A 122 -2.72 4.37 4.17
C ASP A 122 -2.75 3.22 3.16
N ILE A 123 -2.41 2.00 3.57
CA ILE A 123 -2.49 0.82 2.70
C ILE A 123 -3.93 0.61 2.22
N LEU A 124 -4.94 0.87 3.07
CA LEU A 124 -6.34 0.77 2.66
C LEU A 124 -6.69 1.79 1.57
N ALA A 125 -6.26 3.04 1.72
CA ALA A 125 -6.43 4.06 0.69
C ALA A 125 -5.73 3.67 -0.61
N GLN A 126 -4.47 3.23 -0.54
CA GLN A 126 -3.71 2.72 -1.69
C GLN A 126 -4.41 1.54 -2.36
N GLN A 127 -5.00 0.64 -1.57
CA GLN A 127 -5.68 -0.54 -2.08
C GLN A 127 -6.88 -0.18 -2.95
N ILE A 128 -7.64 0.87 -2.61
CA ILE A 128 -8.73 1.34 -3.46
C ILE A 128 -8.18 1.82 -4.80
N PHE A 129 -7.10 2.61 -4.82
CA PHE A 129 -6.46 3.03 -6.08
C PHE A 129 -5.96 1.84 -6.91
N ILE A 130 -5.34 0.86 -6.26
CA ILE A 130 -4.85 -0.39 -6.89
C ILE A 130 -6.00 -1.16 -7.54
N VAL A 131 -7.11 -1.36 -6.81
CA VAL A 131 -8.29 -2.07 -7.31
C VAL A 131 -8.89 -1.34 -8.51
N LEU A 132 -9.08 -0.03 -8.40
CA LEU A 132 -9.62 0.78 -9.49
C LEU A 132 -8.73 0.74 -10.74
N LEU A 133 -7.41 0.82 -10.58
CA LEU A 133 -6.48 0.70 -11.70
C LEU A 133 -6.64 -0.65 -12.43
N ALA A 134 -6.74 -1.75 -11.69
CA ALA A 134 -6.95 -3.06 -12.28
C ALA A 134 -8.30 -3.15 -13.03
N ILE A 135 -9.39 -2.60 -12.46
CA ILE A 135 -10.70 -2.54 -13.12
C ILE A 135 -10.63 -1.71 -14.40
N PHE A 136 -10.02 -0.52 -14.37
CA PHE A 136 -9.97 0.36 -15.54
C PHE A 136 -9.15 -0.25 -16.68
N LEU A 137 -8.03 -0.89 -16.36
CA LEU A 137 -7.23 -1.60 -17.37
C LEU A 137 -8.01 -2.76 -17.98
N GLN A 138 -8.73 -3.55 -17.17
CA GLN A 138 -9.59 -4.63 -17.68
C GLN A 138 -10.76 -4.06 -18.51
N GLY A 139 -11.40 -3.00 -18.04
CA GLY A 139 -12.48 -2.30 -18.72
C GLY A 139 -12.07 -1.69 -20.06
N ALA A 140 -10.78 -1.40 -20.24
CA ALA A 140 -10.20 -0.96 -21.51
C ALA A 140 -10.06 -2.11 -22.53
N GLY A 141 -10.40 -3.34 -22.15
CA GLY A 141 -10.27 -4.53 -22.98
C GLY A 141 -8.86 -5.11 -23.03
N LEU A 142 -7.99 -4.75 -22.07
CA LEU A 142 -6.66 -5.33 -21.96
C LEU A 142 -6.75 -6.76 -21.42
N ASN A 143 -5.92 -7.65 -21.96
CA ASN A 143 -5.78 -8.99 -21.38
C ASN A 143 -4.98 -8.95 -20.07
N LEU A 144 -4.95 -10.06 -19.34
CA LEU A 144 -4.28 -10.15 -18.04
C LEU A 144 -2.79 -9.77 -18.10
N ILE A 145 -2.06 -10.23 -19.12
CA ILE A 145 -0.62 -9.93 -19.26
C ILE A 145 -0.41 -8.44 -19.50
N GLN A 146 -1.18 -7.83 -20.42
CA GLN A 146 -1.13 -6.39 -20.67
C GLN A 146 -1.44 -5.58 -19.41
N THR A 147 -2.45 -6.03 -18.66
CA THR A 147 -2.81 -5.42 -17.37
C THR A 147 -1.66 -5.51 -16.38
N ILE A 148 -1.03 -6.68 -16.21
CA ILE A 148 0.14 -6.87 -15.34
C ILE A 148 1.27 -5.92 -15.72
N LEU A 149 1.61 -5.83 -17.01
CA LEU A 149 2.71 -5.00 -17.48
C LEU A 149 2.46 -3.51 -17.21
N ILE A 150 1.28 -3.00 -17.58
CA ILE A 150 0.93 -1.58 -17.40
C ILE A 150 0.78 -1.27 -15.91
N PHE A 151 0.09 -2.13 -15.15
CA PHE A 151 -0.06 -1.98 -13.71
C PHE A 151 1.32 -1.91 -13.02
N SER A 152 2.22 -2.84 -13.34
CA SER A 152 3.57 -2.87 -12.76
C SER A 152 4.38 -1.63 -13.13
N ALA A 153 4.20 -1.08 -14.33
CA ALA A 153 4.83 0.18 -14.74
C ALA A 153 4.33 1.36 -13.90
N PHE A 154 3.00 1.53 -13.74
CA PHE A 154 2.44 2.57 -12.87
C PHE A 154 2.91 2.42 -11.43
N PHE A 155 2.90 1.19 -10.91
CA PHE A 155 3.36 0.90 -9.55
C PHE A 155 4.84 1.22 -9.37
N GLY A 156 5.68 0.84 -10.34
CA GLY A 156 7.10 1.18 -10.37
C GLY A 156 7.32 2.69 -10.38
N ILE A 157 6.65 3.43 -11.27
CA ILE A 157 6.73 4.90 -11.35
C ILE A 157 6.38 5.55 -10.01
N ALA A 158 5.37 5.05 -9.30
CA ALA A 158 4.98 5.58 -7.99
C ALA A 158 6.07 5.40 -6.92
N HIS A 159 6.94 4.40 -7.06
CA HIS A 159 7.96 4.05 -6.05
C HIS A 159 9.39 4.48 -6.42
N VAL A 160 9.65 4.77 -7.71
CA VAL A 160 10.94 5.26 -8.20
C VAL A 160 11.44 6.53 -7.48
N PRO A 161 10.59 7.53 -7.12
CA PRO A 161 11.06 8.70 -6.38
C PRO A 161 11.79 8.37 -5.08
N LEU A 162 11.46 7.26 -4.41
CA LEU A 162 12.13 6.82 -3.19
C LEU A 162 13.63 6.57 -3.41
N ILE A 163 13.98 5.97 -4.55
CA ILE A 163 15.38 5.69 -4.92
C ILE A 163 16.15 7.01 -5.06
N PHE A 164 15.56 8.00 -5.73
CA PHE A 164 16.24 9.28 -5.97
C PHE A 164 16.36 10.14 -4.72
N ILE A 165 15.34 10.10 -3.84
CA ILE A 165 15.33 10.87 -2.60
C ILE A 165 16.31 10.28 -1.57
N GLU A 166 16.32 8.96 -1.41
CA GLU A 166 17.11 8.33 -0.35
C GLU A 166 18.49 7.84 -0.80
N ASN A 167 18.64 7.53 -2.09
CA ASN A 167 19.85 6.99 -2.72
C ASN A 167 20.59 5.95 -1.86
N SER A 168 19.85 4.97 -1.34
CA SER A 168 20.37 4.00 -0.37
C SER A 168 19.95 2.58 -0.71
N TRP A 169 20.70 1.59 -0.22
CA TRP A 169 20.38 0.19 -0.49
C TRP A 169 18.95 -0.20 -0.03
N PRO A 170 18.38 0.33 1.09
CA PRO A 170 17.01 -0.03 1.48
C PRO A 170 15.95 0.56 0.55
N SER A 171 16.17 1.76 0.00
CA SER A 171 15.25 2.31 -1.00
C SER A 171 15.23 1.45 -2.27
N TRP A 172 16.38 0.94 -2.72
CA TRP A 172 16.44 0.01 -3.85
C TRP A 172 15.74 -1.32 -3.53
N TYR A 173 16.02 -1.89 -2.36
CA TYR A 173 15.39 -3.13 -1.91
C TYR A 173 13.87 -2.99 -1.83
N PHE A 174 13.38 -1.90 -1.24
CA PHE A 174 11.94 -1.62 -1.11
C PHE A 174 11.29 -1.44 -2.48
N THR A 175 11.83 -0.58 -3.35
CA THR A 175 11.26 -0.33 -4.68
C THR A 175 11.25 -1.57 -5.56
N PHE A 176 12.33 -2.35 -5.59
CA PHE A 176 12.37 -3.59 -6.37
C PHE A 176 11.34 -4.61 -5.87
N SER A 177 11.27 -4.76 -4.56
CA SER A 177 10.35 -5.70 -3.93
C SER A 177 8.89 -5.24 -4.19
N ALA A 178 8.63 -3.92 -4.17
CA ALA A 178 7.32 -3.34 -4.45
C ALA A 178 6.90 -3.60 -5.91
N MET A 179 7.82 -3.40 -6.86
CA MET A 179 7.60 -3.74 -8.27
C MET A 179 7.32 -5.23 -8.49
N LEU A 180 8.04 -6.13 -7.80
CA LEU A 180 7.80 -7.57 -7.90
C LEU A 180 6.41 -7.95 -7.37
N SER A 181 5.98 -7.33 -6.25
CA SER A 181 4.65 -7.55 -5.68
C SER A 181 3.52 -7.05 -6.60
N ALA A 182 3.78 -6.01 -7.41
CA ALA A 182 2.80 -5.43 -8.32
C ALA A 182 2.31 -6.42 -9.39
N VAL A 183 3.10 -7.44 -9.73
CA VAL A 183 2.70 -8.51 -10.66
C VAL A 183 1.54 -9.33 -10.11
N LEU A 184 1.48 -9.51 -8.78
CA LEU A 184 0.47 -10.33 -8.13
C LEU A 184 -0.88 -9.63 -8.02
N PHE A 185 -0.91 -8.29 -7.90
CA PHE A 185 -2.16 -7.57 -7.63
C PHE A 185 -3.21 -7.74 -8.73
N PRO A 186 -2.92 -7.55 -10.03
CA PRO A 186 -3.90 -7.75 -11.08
C PRO A 186 -4.44 -9.18 -11.12
N VAL A 187 -3.56 -10.18 -10.95
CA VAL A 187 -3.96 -11.60 -10.93
C VAL A 187 -4.94 -11.85 -9.80
N LEU A 188 -4.62 -11.40 -8.59
CA LEU A 188 -5.50 -11.55 -7.44
C LEU A 188 -6.84 -10.86 -7.71
N ILE A 189 -6.82 -9.58 -8.10
CA ILE A 189 -8.02 -8.74 -8.22
C ILE A 189 -8.97 -9.23 -9.31
N ILE A 190 -8.44 -9.66 -10.47
CA ILE A 190 -9.24 -10.02 -11.65
C ILE A 190 -9.69 -11.48 -11.63
N GLU A 191 -8.80 -12.40 -11.28
CA GLU A 191 -9.05 -13.84 -11.46
C GLU A 191 -9.54 -14.54 -10.18
N ILE A 192 -9.25 -13.98 -9.01
CA ILE A 192 -9.58 -14.63 -7.73
C ILE A 192 -10.82 -13.98 -7.12
N PRO A 193 -11.86 -14.76 -6.76
CA PRO A 193 -13.00 -14.24 -6.00
C PRO A 193 -12.51 -13.56 -4.72
N TYR A 194 -12.96 -12.33 -4.45
CA TYR A 194 -12.48 -11.52 -3.32
C TYR A 194 -10.99 -11.18 -3.38
N GLY A 195 -10.42 -11.20 -4.58
CA GLY A 195 -9.05 -10.84 -4.90
C GLY A 195 -8.54 -9.53 -4.30
N PHE A 196 -9.43 -8.55 -4.14
CA PHE A 196 -9.11 -7.27 -3.50
C PHE A 196 -8.72 -7.43 -2.02
N ILE A 197 -9.29 -8.40 -1.30
CA ILE A 197 -8.94 -8.68 0.11
C ILE A 197 -7.60 -9.41 0.18
N TYR A 198 -7.38 -10.39 -0.71
CA TYR A 198 -6.11 -11.10 -0.77
C TYR A 198 -4.96 -10.19 -1.22
N SER A 199 -5.20 -9.27 -2.16
CA SER A 199 -4.19 -8.28 -2.53
C SER A 199 -3.91 -7.29 -1.40
N TYR A 200 -4.91 -6.88 -0.62
CA TYR A 200 -4.69 -6.11 0.61
C TYR A 200 -3.80 -6.85 1.62
N ILE A 201 -4.06 -8.14 1.84
CA ILE A 201 -3.24 -9.02 2.70
C ILE A 201 -1.80 -9.08 2.18
N VAL A 202 -1.60 -9.32 0.89
CA VAL A 202 -0.26 -9.39 0.28
C VAL A 202 0.46 -8.05 0.42
N HIS A 203 -0.23 -6.93 0.21
CA HIS A 203 0.32 -5.59 0.35
C HIS A 203 0.79 -5.33 1.79
N TRP A 204 0.02 -5.76 2.79
CA TRP A 204 0.41 -5.71 4.18
C TRP A 204 1.64 -6.57 4.51
N LEU A 205 1.61 -7.83 4.09
CA LEU A 205 2.70 -8.77 4.31
C LEU A 205 4.01 -8.25 3.72
N PHE A 206 3.93 -7.60 2.56
CA PHE A 206 5.07 -6.96 1.92
C PHE A 206 5.77 -5.97 2.86
N TYR A 207 5.04 -4.98 3.40
CA TYR A 207 5.62 -4.00 4.33
C TYR A 207 6.24 -4.65 5.56
N THR A 208 5.60 -5.68 6.09
CA THR A 208 6.04 -6.36 7.30
C THR A 208 7.28 -7.21 7.06
N ILE A 209 7.30 -7.99 5.98
CA ILE A 209 8.47 -8.80 5.60
C ILE A 209 9.66 -7.89 5.32
N THR A 210 9.47 -6.77 4.61
CA THR A 210 10.57 -5.81 4.37
C THR A 210 11.10 -5.22 5.68
N ALA A 211 10.23 -4.78 6.59
CA ALA A 211 10.67 -4.21 7.87
C ALA A 211 11.37 -5.26 8.75
N VAL A 212 10.78 -6.45 8.89
CA VAL A 212 11.37 -7.56 9.65
C VAL A 212 12.71 -8.00 9.06
N GLY A 213 12.77 -8.20 7.74
CA GLY A 213 14.00 -8.57 7.04
C GLY A 213 15.10 -7.54 7.22
N PHE A 214 14.77 -6.24 7.19
CA PHE A 214 15.71 -5.17 7.46
C PHE A 214 16.28 -5.26 8.89
N TRP A 215 15.43 -5.47 9.91
CA TRP A 215 15.87 -5.59 11.30
C TRP A 215 16.80 -6.80 11.49
N ILE A 216 16.46 -7.95 10.92
CA ILE A 216 17.30 -9.17 11.00
C ILE A 216 18.67 -8.93 10.38
N VAL A 217 18.73 -8.30 9.20
CA VAL A 217 20.00 -8.02 8.52
C VAL A 217 20.86 -7.01 9.29
N TYR A 218 20.22 -6.04 9.96
CA TYR A 218 20.94 -5.03 10.73
C TYR A 218 21.48 -5.59 12.05
N ASP A 219 20.69 -6.37 12.78
CA ASP A 219 21.06 -7.01 14.05
C ASP A 219 22.33 -7.87 13.90
N ASN A 220 22.41 -8.65 12.81
CA ASN A 220 23.58 -9.48 12.50
C ASN A 220 24.87 -8.70 12.17
N LYS A 221 24.78 -7.39 11.95
CA LYS A 221 25.93 -6.52 11.61
C LYS A 221 26.43 -5.69 12.79
N SER A 222 25.70 -5.65 13.90
CA SER A 222 25.99 -4.83 15.08
C SER A 222 26.46 -5.66 16.26
#